data_AF-A0A257WEG7-F1
#
_entry.id   AF-A0A257WEG7-F1
#
_cell.length_a   1.000
_cell.length_b   1.000
_cell.length_c   1.000
_cell.angle_alpha   90.00
_cell.angle_beta   90.00
_cell.angle_gamma   90.00
#
_symmetry.space_group_name_H-M   'P 1'
#
loop_
_entity.id
_entity.type
_entity.pdbx_description
1 polymer ?
#
loop_
_entity_poly.entity_id
_entity_poly.type
_entity_poly.pdbx_seq_one_letter_code
_entity_poly.pdbx_strand_id
1 'polypeptide(L)'
;MEIQFSSEKLITQRKLQGFSQEKLAEKAGINIRTLQRLEKNEVTPQLYTLRSLADSLGVKIEDLTVSAPTGITTEKSTRQMALLHFSATTGCVFPLGNLIAPLLLWIYKKQADDAWDKQAREILNFQMSWLLYLFLVLVLYFTIPVLPFLVFLIPVIVFLNILLFPIYSGFRVINNQPPFYPLTIPFLKPKT
;
A
#
# COMPACT_ATOMS: atom_id res chain seq x y z
N MET A 1 11.86 -23.87 -5.59
CA MET A 1 10.85 -22.96 -5.02
C MET A 1 10.53 -23.47 -3.63
N GLU A 2 11.05 -22.83 -2.58
CA GLU A 2 10.67 -23.16 -1.21
C GLU A 2 9.26 -22.62 -0.97
N ILE A 3 8.30 -23.52 -0.81
CA ILE A 3 6.94 -23.18 -0.43
C ILE A 3 6.94 -22.98 1.08
N GLN A 4 6.92 -21.73 1.54
CA GLN A 4 6.90 -21.42 2.97
C GLN A 4 5.46 -21.51 3.49
N PHE A 5 5.16 -22.50 4.32
CA PHE A 5 3.83 -22.68 4.94
C PHE A 5 3.52 -21.57 5.97
N SER A 6 2.23 -21.19 6.10
CA SER A 6 1.75 -20.26 7.11
C SER A 6 0.71 -20.91 8.03
N SER A 7 1.05 -21.11 9.30
CA SER A 7 0.10 -21.63 10.30
C SER A 7 -1.06 -20.65 10.56
N GLU A 8 -0.78 -19.34 10.55
CA GLU A 8 -1.79 -18.31 10.77
C GLU A 8 -2.86 -18.33 9.69
N LYS A 9 -2.46 -18.45 8.41
CA LYS A 9 -3.40 -18.60 7.30
C LYS A 9 -4.22 -19.89 7.42
N LEU A 10 -3.59 -21.00 7.81
CA LEU A 10 -4.29 -22.26 8.05
C LEU A 10 -5.38 -22.12 9.13
N ILE A 11 -5.03 -21.53 10.28
CA ILE A 11 -5.96 -21.30 11.40
C ILE A 11 -7.12 -20.41 10.96
N THR A 12 -6.81 -19.35 10.21
CA THR A 12 -7.81 -18.40 9.71
C THR A 12 -8.80 -19.09 8.78
N GLN A 13 -8.32 -19.82 7.78
CA GLN A 13 -9.18 -20.54 6.83
C GLN A 13 -10.02 -21.62 7.53
N ARG A 14 -9.43 -22.35 8.48
CA ARG A 14 -10.16 -23.34 9.27
C ARG A 14 -11.33 -22.72 10.04
N LYS A 15 -11.10 -21.57 10.68
CA LYS A 15 -12.14 -20.85 11.43
C LYS A 15 -13.22 -20.27 10.53
N LEU A 16 -12.86 -19.75 9.35
CA LEU A 16 -13.82 -19.26 8.35
C LEU A 16 -14.76 -20.37 7.86
N GLN A 17 -14.24 -21.59 7.70
CA GLN A 17 -15.04 -22.77 7.35
C GLN A 17 -15.81 -23.38 8.53
N GLY A 18 -15.68 -22.83 9.75
CA GLY A 18 -16.34 -23.34 10.94
C GLY A 18 -15.87 -24.74 11.37
N PHE A 19 -14.62 -25.11 11.05
CA PHE A 19 -14.08 -26.43 11.40
C PHE A 19 -13.38 -26.40 12.75
N SER A 20 -13.62 -27.42 13.59
CA SER A 20 -12.75 -27.73 14.72
C SER A 20 -11.42 -28.32 14.23
N GLN A 21 -10.42 -28.44 15.10
CA GLN A 21 -9.16 -29.09 14.74
C GLN A 21 -9.41 -30.57 14.36
N GLU A 22 -10.27 -31.26 15.10
CA GLU A 22 -10.69 -32.64 14.86
C GLU A 22 -11.34 -32.78 13.49
N LYS A 23 -12.29 -31.91 13.19
CA LYS A 23 -13.02 -31.93 11.91
C LYS A 23 -12.11 -31.68 10.71
N LEU A 24 -11.15 -30.76 10.82
CA LEU A 24 -10.19 -30.51 9.74
C LEU A 24 -9.20 -31.68 9.59
N ALA A 25 -8.68 -32.20 10.70
CA ALA A 25 -7.75 -33.32 10.69
C ALA A 25 -8.37 -34.57 10.04
N GLU A 26 -9.62 -34.87 10.37
CA GLU A 26 -10.41 -35.94 9.77
C GLU A 26 -10.59 -35.73 8.26
N LYS A 27 -11.06 -34.55 7.83
CA LYS A 27 -11.24 -34.24 6.41
C LYS A 27 -9.96 -34.32 5.60
N ALA A 28 -8.85 -33.83 6.16
CA ALA A 28 -7.55 -33.84 5.51
C ALA A 28 -6.81 -35.18 5.61
N GLY A 29 -7.39 -36.18 6.29
CA GLY A 29 -6.78 -37.50 6.44
C GLY A 29 -5.47 -37.49 7.23
N ILE A 30 -5.32 -36.57 8.19
CA ILE A 30 -4.12 -36.45 9.03
C ILE A 30 -4.43 -36.64 10.51
N ASN A 31 -3.41 -36.98 11.29
CA ASN A 31 -3.55 -37.09 12.74
C ASN A 31 -3.82 -35.70 13.36
N ILE A 32 -4.76 -35.63 14.32
CA ILE A 32 -5.06 -34.41 15.10
C ILE A 32 -3.80 -33.76 15.69
N ARG A 33 -2.85 -34.56 16.18
CA ARG A 33 -1.58 -34.05 16.73
C ARG A 33 -0.71 -33.42 15.66
N THR A 34 -0.74 -33.93 14.44
CA THR A 34 -0.03 -33.31 13.31
C THR A 34 -0.63 -31.94 13.02
N LEU A 35 -1.96 -31.82 12.98
CA LEU A 35 -2.62 -30.53 12.77
C LEU A 35 -2.28 -29.53 13.90
N GLN A 36 -2.33 -29.96 15.15
CA GLN A 36 -1.98 -29.10 16.29
C GLN A 36 -0.54 -28.58 16.24
N ARG A 37 0.41 -29.45 15.88
CA ARG A 37 1.82 -29.07 15.72
C ARG A 37 2.02 -28.12 14.54
N LEU A 38 1.29 -28.32 13.45
CA LEU A 38 1.26 -27.40 12.30
C LEU A 38 0.73 -26.02 12.71
N GLU A 39 -0.40 -25.96 13.44
CA GLU A 39 -0.96 -24.69 13.93
C GLU A 39 -0.04 -23.96 14.92
N LYS A 40 0.79 -24.70 15.65
CA LYS A 40 1.80 -24.16 16.57
C LYS A 40 3.16 -23.83 15.93
N ASN A 41 3.30 -23.98 14.61
CA ASN A 41 4.59 -23.83 13.90
C ASN A 41 5.71 -24.79 14.36
N GLU A 42 5.38 -25.91 14.98
CA GLU A 42 6.38 -26.90 15.43
C GLU A 42 6.86 -27.81 14.29
N VAL A 43 6.07 -27.92 13.22
CA VAL A 43 6.38 -28.72 12.03
C VAL A 43 5.92 -28.00 10.78
N THR A 44 6.59 -28.26 9.67
CA THR A 44 6.17 -27.82 8.33
C THR A 44 5.52 -28.98 7.59
N PRO A 45 4.40 -28.75 6.88
CA PRO A 45 3.73 -29.79 6.14
C PRO A 45 4.52 -30.13 4.87
N GLN A 46 4.55 -31.41 4.51
CA GLN A 46 4.98 -31.82 3.17
C GLN A 46 3.98 -31.36 2.12
N LEU A 47 4.39 -31.29 0.85
CA LEU A 47 3.53 -30.85 -0.25
C LEU A 47 2.22 -31.65 -0.35
N TYR A 48 2.26 -32.97 -0.11
CA TYR A 48 1.06 -33.80 -0.10
C TYR A 48 0.09 -33.38 1.02
N THR A 49 0.61 -33.15 2.24
CA THR A 49 -0.19 -32.74 3.40
C THR A 49 -0.79 -31.36 3.17
N LEU A 50 0.00 -30.45 2.63
CA LEU A 50 -0.43 -29.11 2.29
C LEU A 50 -1.55 -29.11 1.25
N ARG A 51 -1.45 -29.97 0.23
CA ARG A 51 -2.49 -30.16 -0.78
C ARG A 51 -3.76 -30.74 -0.17
N SER A 52 -3.65 -31.77 0.67
CA SER A 52 -4.81 -32.35 1.36
C SER A 52 -5.54 -31.33 2.25
N LEU A 53 -4.79 -30.47 2.96
CA LEU A 53 -5.35 -29.39 3.76
C LEU A 53 -6.06 -28.34 2.89
N ALA A 54 -5.44 -27.94 1.77
CA ALA A 54 -6.03 -26.99 0.83
C ALA A 54 -7.34 -27.52 0.24
N ASP A 55 -7.33 -28.77 -0.25
CA ASP A 55 -8.50 -29.45 -0.82
C ASP A 55 -9.63 -29.58 0.22
N SER A 56 -9.30 -29.92 1.47
CA SER A 56 -10.26 -30.05 2.57
C SER A 56 -10.91 -28.73 2.98
N LEU A 57 -10.18 -27.61 2.83
CA LEU A 57 -10.64 -26.26 3.10
C LEU A 57 -11.31 -25.60 1.90
N GLY A 58 -11.23 -26.22 0.70
CA GLY A 58 -11.72 -25.64 -0.55
C GLY A 58 -10.95 -24.39 -0.98
N VAL A 59 -9.68 -24.26 -0.56
CA VAL A 59 -8.80 -23.13 -0.88
C VAL A 59 -7.65 -23.60 -1.75
N LYS A 60 -6.92 -22.68 -2.36
CA LYS A 60 -5.73 -23.07 -3.13
C LYS A 60 -4.52 -23.21 -2.21
N ILE A 61 -3.49 -23.93 -2.66
CA ILE A 61 -2.25 -24.13 -1.88
C ILE A 61 -1.58 -22.80 -1.56
N GLU A 62 -1.69 -21.81 -2.46
CA GLU A 62 -1.15 -20.46 -2.27
C GLU A 62 -1.79 -19.75 -1.07
N ASP A 63 -3.05 -20.05 -0.76
CA ASP A 63 -3.78 -19.46 0.36
C ASP A 63 -3.30 -19.98 1.73
N LEU A 64 -2.59 -21.11 1.75
CA LEU A 64 -1.99 -21.71 2.96
C LEU A 64 -0.48 -21.45 3.09
N THR A 65 0.08 -20.71 2.15
CA THR A 65 1.53 -20.44 2.11
C THR A 65 1.78 -18.95 2.25
N VAL A 66 2.89 -18.60 2.89
CA VAL A 66 3.53 -17.32 2.66
C VAL A 66 4.15 -17.46 1.28
N SER A 67 3.37 -17.12 0.24
CA SER A 67 3.92 -17.10 -1.10
C SER A 67 5.16 -16.21 -1.07
N ALA A 68 6.33 -16.75 -1.46
CA ALA A 68 7.33 -15.89 -2.08
C ALA A 68 6.57 -15.09 -3.15
N PRO A 69 6.72 -13.76 -3.20
CA PRO A 69 5.80 -12.91 -3.94
C PRO A 69 5.76 -13.41 -5.39
N THR A 70 4.62 -13.90 -5.84
CA THR A 70 4.45 -14.20 -7.26
C THR A 70 4.62 -12.85 -7.95
N GLY A 71 5.70 -12.65 -8.71
CA GLY A 71 6.10 -11.34 -9.25
C GLY A 71 4.91 -10.57 -9.86
N ILE A 72 3.96 -11.28 -10.46
CA ILE A 72 2.74 -10.75 -11.07
C ILE A 72 1.84 -9.97 -10.09
N THR A 73 1.58 -10.44 -8.86
CA THR A 73 0.65 -9.76 -7.93
C THR A 73 1.32 -8.59 -7.21
N THR A 74 2.56 -8.77 -6.78
CA THR A 74 3.38 -7.69 -6.19
C THR A 74 3.66 -6.60 -7.20
N GLU A 75 4.13 -6.91 -8.40
CA GLU A 75 4.39 -5.90 -9.44
C GLU A 75 3.12 -5.14 -9.83
N LYS A 76 1.97 -5.84 -9.94
CA LYS A 76 0.69 -5.18 -10.22
C LYS A 76 0.29 -4.22 -9.09
N SER A 77 0.46 -4.62 -7.83
CA SER A 77 0.20 -3.77 -6.67
C SER A 77 1.12 -2.54 -6.64
N THR A 78 2.42 -2.75 -6.85
CA THR A 78 3.42 -1.68 -6.88
C THR A 78 3.19 -0.69 -8.02
N ARG A 79 2.81 -1.16 -9.22
CA ARG A 79 2.45 -0.27 -10.34
C ARG A 79 1.21 0.55 -10.05
N GLN A 80 0.19 -0.04 -9.41
CA GLN A 80 -0.99 0.71 -8.97
C GLN A 80 -0.61 1.80 -7.98
N MET A 81 0.23 1.49 -6.99
CA MET A 81 0.74 2.46 -6.01
C MET A 81 1.58 3.56 -6.67
N ALA A 82 2.37 3.24 -7.69
CA ALA A 82 3.09 4.25 -8.46
C ALA A 82 2.13 5.20 -9.22
N LEU A 83 1.03 4.66 -9.79
CA LEU A 83 0.00 5.48 -10.46
C LEU A 83 -0.67 6.46 -9.49
N LEU A 84 -0.84 6.09 -8.23
CA LEU A 84 -1.33 7.00 -7.20
C LEU A 84 -0.40 8.22 -7.04
N HIS A 85 0.92 8.02 -7.02
CA HIS A 85 1.86 9.14 -6.98
C HIS A 85 1.85 9.94 -8.29
N PHE A 86 1.87 9.27 -9.45
CA PHE A 86 1.82 9.95 -10.75
C PHE A 86 0.53 10.74 -10.98
N SER A 87 -0.57 10.37 -10.32
CA SER A 87 -1.84 11.10 -10.42
C SER A 87 -1.72 12.57 -10.00
N ALA A 88 -0.78 12.91 -9.11
CA ALA A 88 -0.56 14.30 -8.74
C ALA A 88 -0.04 15.17 -9.91
N THR A 89 0.54 14.57 -10.96
CA THR A 89 0.99 15.32 -12.15
C THR A 89 -0.18 15.88 -12.98
N THR A 90 -1.42 15.43 -12.74
CA THR A 90 -2.62 16.03 -13.35
C THR A 90 -2.75 17.52 -13.04
N GLY A 91 -2.13 18.01 -11.95
CA GLY A 91 -2.02 19.43 -11.64
C GLY A 91 -1.30 20.28 -12.70
N CYS A 92 -0.52 19.68 -13.60
CA CYS A 92 0.10 20.39 -14.72
C CYS A 92 -0.91 20.81 -15.80
N VAL A 93 -2.05 20.10 -15.90
CA VAL A 93 -3.07 20.33 -16.94
C VAL A 93 -4.31 20.98 -16.36
N PHE A 94 -4.73 20.54 -15.17
CA PHE A 94 -5.93 21.01 -14.50
C PHE A 94 -5.59 21.68 -13.17
N PRO A 95 -6.08 22.90 -12.91
CA PRO A 95 -5.93 23.53 -11.60
C PRO A 95 -6.42 22.61 -10.48
N LEU A 96 -5.64 22.51 -9.40
CA LEU A 96 -5.89 21.61 -8.26
C LEU A 96 -5.91 20.11 -8.60
N GLY A 97 -5.63 19.72 -9.84
CA GLY A 97 -5.57 18.31 -10.26
C GLY A 97 -4.56 17.50 -9.46
N ASN A 98 -3.50 18.15 -8.97
CA ASN A 98 -2.48 17.55 -8.10
C ASN A 98 -3.00 17.06 -6.75
N LEU A 99 -4.11 17.63 -6.28
CA LEU A 99 -4.77 17.20 -5.04
C LEU A 99 -5.99 16.32 -5.35
N ILE A 100 -6.79 16.71 -6.35
CA ILE A 100 -8.06 16.03 -6.66
C ILE A 100 -7.83 14.60 -7.17
N ALA A 101 -6.89 14.40 -8.09
CA ALA A 101 -6.65 13.07 -8.67
C ALA A 101 -6.19 12.02 -7.63
N PRO A 102 -5.16 12.27 -6.78
CA PRO A 102 -4.80 11.33 -5.73
C PRO A 102 -5.89 11.20 -4.66
N LEU A 103 -6.71 12.23 -4.42
CA LEU A 103 -7.81 12.17 -3.46
C LEU A 103 -8.91 11.20 -3.93
N LEU A 104 -9.28 11.26 -5.20
CA LEU A 104 -10.26 10.33 -5.78
C LEU A 104 -9.75 8.89 -5.73
N LEU A 105 -8.48 8.69 -6.11
CA LEU A 105 -7.82 7.38 -6.03
C LEU A 105 -7.74 6.86 -4.60
N TRP A 106 -7.47 7.74 -3.63
CA TRP A 106 -7.49 7.39 -2.22
C TRP A 106 -8.88 6.91 -1.79
N ILE A 107 -9.93 7.70 -2.02
CA ILE A 107 -11.31 7.38 -1.62
C ILE A 107 -11.77 6.04 -2.23
N TYR A 108 -11.39 5.76 -3.47
CA TYR A 108 -11.77 4.53 -4.18
C TYR A 108 -11.30 3.24 -3.48
N LYS A 109 -10.09 3.23 -2.87
CA LYS A 109 -9.47 2.00 -2.35
C LYS A 109 -9.02 2.08 -0.87
N LYS A 110 -9.22 3.21 -0.18
CA LYS A 110 -8.75 3.43 1.21
C LYS A 110 -9.18 2.39 2.25
N GLN A 111 -10.27 1.66 2.02
CA GLN A 111 -10.78 0.67 2.97
C GLN A 111 -10.28 -0.76 2.69
N ALA A 112 -9.72 -1.00 1.50
CA ALA A 112 -9.39 -2.35 1.05
C ALA A 112 -7.91 -2.71 1.24
N ASP A 113 -7.03 -1.72 1.42
CA ASP A 113 -5.58 -1.90 1.36
C ASP A 113 -4.88 -0.84 2.24
N ASP A 114 -4.30 -1.28 3.36
CA ASP A 114 -3.64 -0.39 4.32
C ASP A 114 -2.34 0.21 3.76
N ALA A 115 -1.62 -0.52 2.91
CA ALA A 115 -0.42 0.01 2.26
C ALA A 115 -0.78 1.12 1.27
N TRP A 116 -1.89 0.96 0.55
CA TRP A 116 -2.47 2.01 -0.28
C TRP A 116 -2.90 3.22 0.54
N ASP A 117 -3.65 3.02 1.65
CA ASP A 117 -4.09 4.11 2.53
C ASP A 117 -2.90 4.93 3.03
N LYS A 118 -1.81 4.26 3.44
CA LYS A 118 -0.58 4.91 3.89
C LYS A 118 0.04 5.80 2.80
N GLN A 119 0.31 5.25 1.61
CA GLN A 119 0.97 6.01 0.54
C GLN A 119 0.10 7.14 -0.01
N ALA A 120 -1.23 6.94 -0.02
CA ALA A 120 -2.17 7.96 -0.44
C ALA A 120 -2.17 9.16 0.52
N ARG A 121 -2.12 8.90 1.84
CA ARG A 121 -1.96 9.97 2.83
C ARG A 121 -0.64 10.71 2.65
N GLU A 122 0.45 10.03 2.30
CA GLU A 122 1.76 10.67 2.08
C GLU A 122 1.73 11.69 0.94
N ILE A 123 1.22 11.30 -0.24
CA ILE A 123 1.09 12.24 -1.37
C ILE A 123 0.08 13.35 -1.06
N LEU A 124 -1.07 13.04 -0.45
CA LEU A 124 -2.08 14.05 -0.12
C LEU A 124 -1.56 15.07 0.91
N ASN A 125 -0.88 14.60 1.96
CA ASN A 125 -0.27 15.47 2.95
C ASN A 125 0.77 16.39 2.32
N PHE A 126 1.59 15.87 1.41
CA PHE A 126 2.56 16.69 0.68
C PHE A 126 1.89 17.78 -0.16
N GLN A 127 0.87 17.42 -0.96
CA GLN A 127 0.17 18.38 -1.81
C GLN A 127 -0.59 19.44 -0.99
N MET A 128 -1.17 19.06 0.15
CA MET A 128 -1.79 20.02 1.08
C MET A 128 -0.76 20.93 1.76
N SER A 129 0.41 20.41 2.10
CA SER A 129 1.50 21.20 2.70
C SER A 129 1.96 22.30 1.74
N TRP A 130 2.17 21.94 0.48
CA TRP A 130 2.57 22.90 -0.54
C TRP A 130 1.47 23.88 -0.93
N LEU A 131 0.21 23.47 -0.92
CA LEU A 131 -0.92 24.38 -1.07
C LEU A 131 -0.94 25.43 0.06
N LEU A 132 -0.70 24.99 1.31
CA LEU A 132 -0.59 25.89 2.45
C LEU A 132 0.60 26.85 2.31
N TYR A 133 1.78 26.35 1.91
CA TYR A 133 2.96 27.19 1.70
C TYR A 133 2.75 28.23 0.60
N LEU A 134 2.13 27.84 -0.52
CA LEU A 134 1.80 28.77 -1.60
C LEU A 134 0.83 29.86 -1.11
N PHE A 135 -0.18 29.50 -0.32
CA PHE A 135 -1.10 30.45 0.28
C PHE A 135 -0.38 31.44 1.21
N LEU A 136 0.53 30.97 2.06
CA LEU A 136 1.32 31.83 2.95
C LEU A 136 2.22 32.79 2.16
N VAL A 137 2.89 32.31 1.12
CA VAL A 137 3.72 33.16 0.24
C VAL A 137 2.86 34.21 -0.47
N LEU A 138 1.64 33.86 -0.90
CA LEU A 138 0.71 34.81 -1.50
C LEU A 138 0.30 35.92 -0.52
N VAL A 139 0.02 35.59 0.75
CA VAL A 139 -0.29 36.61 1.76
C VAL A 139 0.92 37.52 2.01
N LEU A 140 2.12 36.94 2.13
CA LEU A 140 3.36 37.70 2.36
C LEU A 140 3.73 38.59 1.16
N TYR A 141 3.36 38.19 -0.05
CA TYR A 141 3.62 38.96 -1.26
C TYR A 141 2.99 40.36 -1.20
N PHE A 142 1.80 40.49 -0.61
CA PHE A 142 1.11 41.78 -0.48
C PHE A 142 1.61 42.64 0.69
N THR A 143 2.36 42.08 1.62
CA THR A 143 2.82 42.80 2.83
C THR A 143 4.29 43.19 2.77
N ILE A 144 5.11 42.50 1.98
CA ILE A 144 6.57 42.72 1.92
C ILE A 144 6.97 43.31 0.55
N PRO A 145 7.42 44.59 0.48
CA PRO A 145 7.72 45.27 -0.79
C PRO A 145 8.81 44.65 -1.66
N VAL A 146 9.68 43.81 -1.09
CA VAL A 146 10.81 43.16 -1.81
C VAL A 146 10.39 41.83 -2.44
N LEU A 147 9.33 41.20 -1.95
CA LEU A 147 8.87 39.89 -2.43
C LEU A 147 8.48 39.85 -3.92
N PRO A 148 7.95 40.94 -4.53
CA PRO A 148 7.63 40.95 -5.94
C PRO A 148 8.79 40.65 -6.88
N PHE A 149 10.02 40.91 -6.46
CA PHE A 149 11.19 40.53 -7.23
C PHE A 149 11.37 39.01 -7.32
N LEU A 150 10.86 38.21 -6.38
CA LEU A 150 11.04 36.74 -6.36
C LEU A 150 9.92 35.97 -7.08
N VAL A 151 8.91 36.64 -7.63
CA VAL A 151 7.75 35.99 -8.27
C VAL A 151 8.13 35.09 -9.43
N PHE A 152 9.21 35.42 -10.16
CA PHE A 152 9.67 34.61 -11.29
C PHE A 152 10.09 33.20 -10.87
N LEU A 153 10.39 32.96 -9.59
CA LEU A 153 10.73 31.63 -9.06
C LEU A 153 9.49 30.77 -8.78
N ILE A 154 8.31 31.37 -8.57
CA ILE A 154 7.10 30.66 -8.15
C ILE A 154 6.69 29.58 -9.18
N PRO A 155 6.61 29.86 -10.50
CA PRO A 155 6.25 28.84 -11.48
C PRO A 155 7.24 27.67 -11.49
N VAL A 156 8.53 27.95 -11.32
CA VAL A 156 9.57 26.92 -11.25
C VAL A 156 9.35 26.05 -10.01
N ILE A 157 9.16 26.65 -8.82
CA ILE A 157 8.94 25.91 -7.57
C ILE A 157 7.68 25.05 -7.66
N VAL A 158 6.57 25.60 -8.17
CA VAL A 158 5.31 24.88 -8.37
C VAL A 158 5.50 23.73 -9.35
N PHE A 159 6.23 23.95 -10.44
CA PHE A 159 6.53 22.89 -11.41
C PHE A 159 7.36 21.76 -10.80
N LEU A 160 8.42 22.08 -10.05
CA LEU A 160 9.21 21.07 -9.32
C LEU A 160 8.33 20.27 -8.36
N ASN A 161 7.38 20.92 -7.69
CA ASN A 161 6.47 20.30 -6.75
C ASN A 161 5.46 19.34 -7.40
N ILE A 162 4.80 19.78 -8.48
CA ILE A 162 3.74 19.01 -9.14
C ILE A 162 4.33 17.89 -10.01
N LEU A 163 5.52 18.07 -10.56
CA LEU A 163 6.12 17.13 -11.49
C LEU A 163 7.21 16.26 -10.86
N LEU A 164 8.30 16.86 -10.35
CA LEU A 164 9.49 16.09 -9.99
C LEU A 164 9.27 15.16 -8.79
N PHE A 165 8.73 15.67 -7.68
CA PHE A 165 8.57 14.85 -6.47
C PHE A 165 7.58 13.69 -6.64
N PRO A 166 6.41 13.87 -7.28
CA PRO A 166 5.50 12.76 -7.55
C PRO A 166 6.08 11.73 -8.51
N ILE A 167 6.78 12.17 -9.56
CA ILE A 167 7.45 11.24 -10.49
C ILE A 167 8.56 10.45 -9.78
N TYR A 168 9.42 11.14 -9.05
CA TYR A 168 10.51 10.52 -8.31
C TYR A 168 9.99 9.49 -7.30
N SER A 169 8.95 9.84 -6.54
CA SER A 169 8.30 8.93 -5.59
C SER A 169 7.65 7.73 -6.27
N GLY A 170 6.98 7.92 -7.41
CA GLY A 170 6.42 6.82 -8.18
C GLY A 170 7.49 5.82 -8.64
N PHE A 171 8.64 6.30 -9.11
CA PHE A 171 9.78 5.42 -9.45
C PHE A 171 10.38 4.72 -8.23
N ARG A 172 10.49 5.41 -7.09
CA ARG A 172 10.92 4.76 -5.84
C ARG A 172 10.00 3.61 -5.44
N VAL A 173 8.68 3.83 -5.53
CA VAL A 173 7.69 2.79 -5.25
C VAL A 173 7.85 1.61 -6.20
N ILE A 174 8.01 1.84 -7.52
CA ILE A 174 8.30 0.77 -8.51
C ILE A 174 9.54 -0.05 -8.10
N ASN A 175 10.56 0.61 -7.55
CA ASN A 175 11.79 -0.04 -7.06
C ASN A 175 11.67 -0.59 -5.62
N ASN A 176 10.45 -0.77 -5.09
CA ASN A 176 10.15 -1.24 -3.74
C ASN A 176 10.78 -0.39 -2.62
N GLN A 177 11.00 0.89 -2.88
CA GLN A 177 11.44 1.88 -1.88
C GLN A 177 10.25 2.71 -1.40
N PRO A 178 10.28 3.24 -0.16
CA PRO A 178 9.25 4.17 0.29
C PRO A 178 9.23 5.44 -0.58
N PRO A 179 8.09 6.11 -0.77
CA PRO A 179 8.05 7.39 -1.46
C PRO A 179 8.82 8.48 -0.70
N PHE A 180 9.16 9.59 -1.37
CA PHE A 180 9.92 10.70 -0.78
C PHE A 180 9.18 12.03 -0.91
N TYR A 181 8.77 12.60 0.22
CA TYR A 181 8.07 13.87 0.26
C TYR A 181 8.65 14.78 1.36
N PRO A 182 9.67 15.60 1.06
CA PRO A 182 10.26 16.51 2.03
C PRO A 182 9.28 17.63 2.38
N LEU A 183 9.45 18.23 3.56
CA LEU A 183 8.64 19.36 4.03
C LEU A 183 7.13 19.06 4.08
N THR A 184 6.78 17.82 4.46
CA THR A 184 5.38 17.38 4.56
C THR A 184 4.85 17.54 5.98
N ILE A 185 3.68 18.16 6.11
CA ILE A 185 2.90 18.24 7.34
C ILE A 185 1.84 17.11 7.31
N PRO A 186 1.78 16.23 8.33
CA PRO A 186 0.89 15.08 8.32
C PRO A 186 -0.55 15.44 8.76
N PHE A 187 -1.32 16.09 7.88
CA PHE A 187 -2.73 16.43 8.14
C PHE A 187 -3.61 15.18 8.29
N LEU A 188 -3.41 14.20 7.42
CA LEU A 188 -4.09 12.90 7.44
C LEU A 188 -3.21 11.90 8.20
N LYS A 189 -3.58 11.61 9.45
CA LYS A 189 -2.89 10.61 10.28
C LYS A 189 -3.30 9.18 9.90
N PRO A 190 -2.40 8.19 10.01
CA PRO A 190 -2.76 6.78 9.84
C PRO A 190 -3.73 6.33 10.94
N LYS A 191 -4.53 5.29 10.65
CA LYS A 191 -5.37 4.66 11.66
C LYS A 191 -4.47 4.00 12.72
N THR A 192 -4.69 4.35 13.98
CA THR A 192 -4.09 3.71 15.16
C THR A 192 -4.76 2.38 15.46
#